data_AF-I4IXE4-F1
#
_entry.id   AF-I4IXE4-F1
#
_cell.length_a   1.000
_cell.length_b   1.000
_cell.length_c   1.000
_cell.angle_alpha   90.00
_cell.angle_beta   90.00
_cell.angle_gamma   90.00
#
_symmetry.space_group_name_H-M   'P 1'
#
loop_
_entity.id
_entity.type
_entity.pdbx_description
1 polymer ?
#
loop_
_entity_poly.entity_id
_entity_poly.type
_entity_poly.pdbx_seq_one_letter_code
_entity_poly.pdbx_strand_id
1 'polypeptide(L)'
;MLDDSKISALIPRKILEEKVLEDKYVKWSSTNSLNQADPYLTTLNLISECTMEILKDSSQALKKSFNSPNERQMALKDYYDSHPHLSQIGTKAVLNWFFNELQPFKDWISQLNYLEVDVPIQPDQPQLKPSQKAAIKRLRQSSILYTVLGQKILFFAVSRYLLRIRKEYRITATLSAISDSIKKMDQEGFFQRNQPHWSNIIVQPNENLSILTKGSGADKCVELVKIILSDTSDGVRELIKKTKEEISPDVNWNEHLISKWKKEFHVILPRVDLIDEQLQESSESEDLFSEVREKLDSFEEEENEFAKIEYDGDIFQENE
;
A
#
# COMPACT_ATOMS: atom_id res chain seq x y z
N MET A 1 0.15 -13.57 -20.08
CA MET A 1 0.84 -12.31 -19.68
C MET A 1 -0.17 -11.45 -18.95
N LEU A 2 0.09 -11.08 -17.70
CA LEU A 2 -0.70 -10.09 -16.98
C LEU A 2 -0.49 -8.73 -17.66
N ASP A 3 -1.57 -7.99 -17.89
CA ASP A 3 -1.52 -6.63 -18.43
C ASP A 3 -0.78 -5.71 -17.44
N ASP A 4 0.43 -5.30 -17.80
CA ASP A 4 1.29 -4.40 -17.03
C ASP A 4 1.27 -2.95 -17.56
N SER A 5 0.26 -2.61 -18.37
CA SER A 5 0.07 -1.25 -18.86
C SER A 5 -0.37 -0.28 -17.76
N LYS A 6 -0.88 -0.76 -16.63
CA LYS A 6 -1.27 0.09 -15.49
C LYS A 6 -0.20 0.12 -14.41
N ILE A 7 0.03 1.29 -13.81
CA ILE A 7 1.01 1.44 -12.73
C ILE A 7 0.70 0.52 -11.53
N SER A 8 -0.58 0.23 -11.29
CA SER A 8 -1.06 -0.69 -10.25
C SER A 8 -0.70 -2.16 -10.49
N ALA A 9 -0.33 -2.55 -11.71
CA ALA A 9 0.18 -3.89 -12.05
C ALA A 9 1.69 -3.87 -12.32
N LEU A 10 2.19 -2.78 -12.92
CA LEU A 10 3.60 -2.58 -13.25
C LEU A 10 4.51 -2.56 -12.00
N ILE A 11 4.14 -1.81 -10.96
CA ILE A 11 4.93 -1.71 -9.73
C ILE A 11 4.98 -3.05 -8.96
N PRO A 12 3.85 -3.73 -8.67
CA PRO A 12 3.90 -5.03 -7.99
C PRO A 12 4.75 -6.05 -8.74
N ARG A 13 4.65 -6.07 -10.08
CA ARG A 13 5.50 -6.94 -10.91
C ARG A 13 6.99 -6.62 -10.73
N LYS A 14 7.35 -5.34 -10.83
CA LYS A 14 8.74 -4.89 -10.67
C LYS A 14 9.31 -5.23 -9.28
N ILE A 15 8.50 -5.14 -8.23
CA ILE A 15 8.86 -5.55 -6.86
C ILE A 15 9.25 -7.03 -6.79
N LEU A 16 8.51 -7.91 -7.46
CA LEU A 16 8.79 -9.35 -7.48
C LEU A 16 10.03 -9.66 -8.34
N GLU A 17 10.15 -9.02 -9.51
CA GLU A 17 11.28 -9.20 -10.43
C GLU A 17 12.62 -8.80 -9.78
N GLU A 18 12.62 -7.70 -9.01
CA GLU A 18 13.81 -7.23 -8.28
C GLU A 18 14.01 -7.92 -6.93
N LYS A 19 13.14 -8.87 -6.57
CA LYS A 19 13.13 -9.54 -5.26
C LYS A 19 13.07 -8.57 -4.08
N VAL A 20 12.44 -7.41 -4.29
CA VAL A 20 12.12 -6.48 -3.21
C VAL A 20 11.16 -7.15 -2.23
N LEU A 21 10.22 -7.94 -2.73
CA LEU A 21 9.47 -8.89 -1.91
C LEU A 21 9.69 -10.29 -2.47
N GLU A 22 10.02 -11.25 -1.62
CA GLU A 22 10.23 -12.62 -2.07
C GLU A 22 8.92 -13.22 -2.59
N ASP A 23 8.94 -13.61 -3.86
CA ASP A 23 7.79 -14.12 -4.59
C ASP A 23 7.11 -15.33 -3.92
N LYS A 24 7.90 -16.18 -3.26
CA LYS A 24 7.39 -17.33 -2.51
C LYS A 24 6.44 -16.95 -1.37
N TYR A 25 6.51 -15.73 -0.83
CA TYR A 25 5.62 -15.26 0.24
C TYR A 25 4.38 -14.51 -0.29
N VAL A 26 4.23 -14.38 -1.61
CA VAL A 26 3.15 -13.62 -2.27
C VAL A 26 2.25 -14.55 -3.07
N LYS A 27 0.98 -14.68 -2.69
CA LYS A 27 0.03 -15.47 -3.49
C LYS A 27 -0.33 -14.74 -4.79
N TRP A 28 -0.19 -15.41 -5.94
CA TRP A 28 -0.47 -14.84 -7.27
C TRP A 28 -1.96 -14.79 -7.62
N SER A 29 -2.77 -15.64 -6.99
CA SER A 29 -4.18 -15.78 -7.34
C SER A 29 -4.95 -14.46 -7.26
N SER A 30 -5.89 -14.26 -8.19
CA SER A 30 -6.80 -13.11 -8.25
C SER A 30 -7.79 -12.99 -7.09
N THR A 31 -7.80 -13.93 -6.13
CA THR A 31 -8.63 -13.82 -4.94
C THR A 31 -8.03 -12.83 -3.95
N ASN A 32 -8.83 -11.90 -3.46
CA ASN A 32 -8.44 -10.85 -2.49
C ASN A 32 -8.20 -11.38 -1.07
N SER A 33 -7.97 -12.68 -0.90
CA SER A 33 -7.89 -13.33 0.41
C SER A 33 -6.87 -14.46 0.44
N LEU A 34 -6.43 -14.75 1.66
CA LEU A 34 -5.62 -15.92 1.99
C LEU A 34 -6.49 -16.89 2.79
N ASN A 35 -6.39 -18.17 2.47
CA ASN A 35 -6.98 -19.20 3.31
C ASN A 35 -6.20 -19.27 4.62
N GLN A 36 -6.84 -19.79 5.66
CA GLN A 36 -6.25 -19.82 7.00
C GLN A 36 -4.94 -20.61 7.08
N ALA A 37 -4.80 -21.64 6.25
CA ALA A 37 -3.61 -22.50 6.20
C ALA A 37 -2.64 -22.14 5.05
N ASP A 38 -2.91 -21.07 4.29
CA ASP A 38 -1.98 -20.64 3.23
C ASP A 38 -0.67 -20.18 3.88
N PRO A 39 0.51 -20.61 3.38
CA PRO A 39 1.80 -20.19 3.94
C PRO A 39 2.26 -18.82 3.41
N TYR A 40 1.50 -18.21 2.50
CA TYR A 40 1.80 -16.88 1.98
C TYR A 40 1.56 -15.80 3.05
N LEU A 41 2.42 -14.78 3.06
CA LEU A 41 2.26 -13.59 3.90
C LEU A 41 1.15 -12.70 3.34
N THR A 42 1.17 -12.46 2.02
CA THR A 42 0.29 -11.49 1.36
C THR A 42 -0.17 -11.98 -0.03
N THR A 43 -0.88 -11.11 -0.75
CA THR A 43 -1.40 -11.37 -2.11
C THR A 43 -0.90 -10.30 -3.07
N LEU A 44 -0.76 -10.65 -4.35
CA LEU A 44 -0.41 -9.69 -5.40
C LEU A 44 -1.44 -8.55 -5.50
N ASN A 45 -2.72 -8.86 -5.30
CA ASN A 45 -3.78 -7.85 -5.28
C ASN A 45 -3.57 -6.82 -4.15
N LEU A 46 -3.17 -7.25 -2.95
CA LEU A 46 -2.91 -6.29 -1.87
C LEU A 46 -1.75 -5.34 -2.22
N ILE A 47 -0.66 -5.84 -2.81
CA ILE A 47 0.47 -5.00 -3.23
C ILE A 47 -0.01 -3.95 -4.26
N SER A 48 -0.90 -4.36 -5.15
CA SER A 48 -1.54 -3.46 -6.13
C SER A 48 -2.40 -2.40 -5.44
N GLU A 49 -3.21 -2.78 -4.43
CA GLU A 49 -4.00 -1.84 -3.62
C GLU A 49 -3.12 -0.86 -2.83
N CYS A 50 -2.04 -1.33 -2.23
CA CYS A 50 -1.05 -0.49 -1.53
C CYS A 50 -0.40 0.52 -2.49
N THR A 51 -0.05 0.07 -3.70
CA THR A 51 0.48 0.95 -4.77
C THR A 51 -0.51 2.05 -5.12
N MET A 52 -1.79 1.72 -5.28
CA MET A 52 -2.83 2.71 -5.58
C MET A 52 -3.04 3.69 -4.43
N GLU A 53 -3.05 3.23 -3.18
CA GLU A 53 -3.27 4.10 -2.02
C GLU A 53 -2.13 5.10 -1.81
N ILE A 54 -0.87 4.69 -2.00
CA ILE A 54 0.26 5.62 -1.83
C ILE A 54 0.33 6.65 -2.96
N LEU A 55 -0.05 6.25 -4.19
CA LEU A 55 -0.10 7.12 -5.37
C LEU A 55 -1.45 7.85 -5.54
N LYS A 56 -2.36 7.81 -4.57
CA LYS A 56 -3.72 8.35 -4.73
C LYS A 56 -3.78 9.84 -5.06
N ASP A 57 -2.80 10.61 -4.59
CA ASP A 57 -2.69 12.04 -4.87
C ASP A 57 -2.06 12.31 -6.25
N SER A 58 -1.55 11.28 -6.91
CA SER A 58 -0.99 11.29 -8.28
C SER A 58 -2.00 10.70 -9.28
N SER A 59 -3.21 11.26 -9.33
CA SER A 59 -4.34 10.72 -10.10
C SER A 59 -4.07 10.51 -11.61
N GLN A 60 -3.15 11.28 -12.20
CA GLN A 60 -2.72 11.10 -13.59
C GLN A 60 -2.00 9.76 -13.80
N ALA A 61 -1.14 9.36 -12.87
CA ALA A 61 -0.40 8.10 -12.92
C ALA A 61 -1.34 6.89 -12.84
N LEU A 62 -2.37 6.97 -12.00
CA LEU A 62 -3.35 5.90 -11.82
C LEU A 62 -4.28 5.72 -13.02
N LYS A 63 -4.56 6.80 -13.77
CA LYS A 63 -5.45 6.76 -14.94
C LYS A 63 -4.72 6.35 -16.21
N LYS A 64 -3.46 6.76 -16.38
CA LYS A 64 -2.66 6.53 -17.59
C LYS A 64 -2.45 5.03 -17.85
N SER A 65 -2.43 4.65 -19.12
CA SER A 65 -1.90 3.37 -19.58
C SER A 65 -0.52 3.61 -20.20
N PHE A 66 0.46 2.79 -19.84
CA PHE A 66 1.85 2.85 -20.28
C PHE A 66 2.10 1.70 -21.25
N ASN A 67 1.82 1.94 -22.53
CA ASN A 67 1.72 0.87 -23.51
C ASN A 67 3.08 0.47 -24.08
N SER A 68 4.02 1.42 -24.19
CA SER A 68 5.37 1.15 -24.69
C SER A 68 6.37 0.81 -23.58
N PRO A 69 7.46 0.07 -23.88
CA PRO A 69 8.54 -0.19 -22.93
C PRO A 69 9.16 1.09 -22.36
N ASN A 70 9.36 2.12 -23.18
CA ASN A 70 9.94 3.40 -22.75
C ASN A 70 9.00 4.12 -21.77
N GLU A 71 7.70 4.16 -22.06
CA GLU A 71 6.71 4.73 -21.14
C GLU A 71 6.68 4.01 -19.80
N ARG A 72 6.80 2.67 -19.80
CA ARG A 72 6.85 1.88 -18.56
C ARG A 72 8.12 2.17 -17.76
N GLN A 73 9.28 2.29 -18.43
CA GLN A 73 10.53 2.65 -17.75
C GLN A 73 10.46 4.05 -17.13
N MET A 74 9.90 5.03 -17.84
CA MET A 74 9.67 6.37 -17.30
C MET A 74 8.72 6.33 -16.11
N ALA A 75 7.62 5.58 -16.21
CA ALA A 75 6.66 5.43 -15.11
C ALA A 75 7.30 4.81 -13.86
N LEU A 76 8.18 3.81 -14.03
CA LEU A 76 8.94 3.24 -12.93
C LEU A 76 9.90 4.26 -12.33
N LYS A 77 10.61 5.04 -13.14
CA LYS A 77 11.49 6.10 -12.63
C LYS A 77 10.71 7.11 -11.77
N ASP A 78 9.55 7.55 -12.25
CA ASP A 78 8.79 8.65 -11.63
C ASP A 78 7.93 8.21 -10.43
N TYR A 79 7.46 6.96 -10.42
CA TYR A 79 6.48 6.47 -9.45
C TYR A 79 6.91 5.22 -8.67
N TYR A 80 8.00 4.53 -9.07
CA TYR A 80 8.54 3.39 -8.34
C TYR A 80 9.81 3.75 -7.59
N ASP A 81 10.85 4.18 -8.31
CA ASP A 81 12.13 4.61 -7.73
C ASP A 81 11.99 5.97 -7.04
N SER A 82 11.14 6.83 -7.60
CA SER A 82 10.73 8.10 -7.00
C SER A 82 9.25 8.09 -6.59
N HIS A 83 8.82 9.18 -5.97
CA HIS A 83 7.42 9.44 -5.67
C HIS A 83 7.18 10.96 -5.60
N PRO A 84 6.15 11.51 -6.29
CA PRO A 84 5.91 12.96 -6.38
C PRO A 84 5.79 13.69 -5.03
N HIS A 85 5.33 12.98 -4.00
CA HIS A 85 5.14 13.52 -2.65
C HIS A 85 6.08 12.91 -1.58
N LEU A 86 6.98 12.00 -1.96
CA LEU A 86 7.88 11.25 -1.08
C LEU A 86 9.28 11.14 -1.72
N SER A 87 9.82 12.26 -2.20
CA SER A 87 11.03 12.31 -3.03
C SER A 87 12.27 11.67 -2.41
N GLN A 88 12.35 11.59 -1.07
CA GLN A 88 13.49 11.00 -0.37
C GLN A 88 13.39 9.49 -0.14
N ILE A 89 12.20 8.89 -0.33
CA ILE A 89 11.94 7.48 -0.01
C ILE A 89 11.53 6.71 -1.27
N GLY A 90 10.67 7.29 -2.11
CA GLY A 90 10.07 6.60 -3.26
C GLY A 90 9.07 5.51 -2.87
N THR A 91 8.30 5.01 -3.85
CA THR A 91 7.28 3.97 -3.61
C THR A 91 7.90 2.62 -3.27
N LYS A 92 8.99 2.26 -3.96
CA LYS A 92 9.74 1.03 -3.74
C LYS A 92 10.15 0.87 -2.28
N ALA A 93 10.74 1.90 -1.69
CA ALA A 93 11.24 1.79 -0.33
C ALA A 93 10.11 1.75 0.70
N VAL A 94 8.97 2.42 0.49
CA VAL A 94 7.81 2.29 1.38
C VAL A 94 7.22 0.88 1.34
N LEU A 95 7.08 0.29 0.14
CA LEU A 95 6.56 -1.08 0.01
C LEU A 95 7.55 -2.10 0.59
N ASN A 96 8.85 -1.95 0.32
CA ASN A 96 9.90 -2.77 0.93
C ASN A 96 9.87 -2.69 2.45
N TRP A 97 9.86 -1.46 2.97
CA TRP A 97 9.79 -1.19 4.40
C TRP A 97 8.58 -1.88 5.04
N PHE A 98 7.41 -1.73 4.42
CA PHE A 98 6.19 -2.27 4.98
C PHE A 98 6.28 -3.79 5.09
N PHE A 99 6.60 -4.52 4.02
CA PHE A 99 6.54 -5.98 4.01
C PHE A 99 7.75 -6.68 4.64
N ASN A 100 8.94 -6.07 4.59
CA ASN A 100 10.17 -6.72 5.04
C ASN A 100 10.75 -6.12 6.31
N GLU A 101 10.50 -4.85 6.62
CA GLU A 101 11.15 -4.18 7.75
C GLU A 101 10.32 -4.18 9.03
N LEU A 102 8.99 -4.23 8.92
CA LEU A 102 8.11 -4.30 10.07
C LEU A 102 8.25 -5.62 10.83
N GLN A 103 8.47 -5.52 12.14
CA GLN A 103 8.75 -6.66 13.02
C GLN A 103 7.70 -7.78 12.92
N PRO A 104 6.37 -7.52 12.90
CA PRO A 104 5.37 -8.59 12.81
C PRO A 104 5.56 -9.47 11.55
N PHE A 105 5.95 -8.89 10.41
CA PHE A 105 6.14 -9.69 9.19
C PHE A 105 7.47 -10.45 9.18
N LYS A 106 8.53 -9.88 9.79
CA LYS A 106 9.76 -10.62 10.10
C LYS A 106 9.47 -11.84 10.98
N ASP A 107 8.61 -11.67 11.97
CA ASP A 107 8.20 -12.74 12.89
C ASP A 107 7.41 -13.83 12.14
N TRP A 108 6.49 -13.45 11.24
CA TRP A 108 5.79 -14.41 10.37
C TRP A 108 6.77 -15.27 9.56
N ILE A 109 7.71 -14.64 8.85
CA ILE A 109 8.72 -15.35 8.03
C ILE A 109 9.57 -16.27 8.91
N SER A 110 10.00 -15.78 10.08
CA SER A 110 10.79 -16.57 11.04
C SER A 110 10.03 -17.81 11.53
N GLN A 111 8.73 -17.68 11.77
CA GLN A 111 7.87 -18.80 12.17
C GLN A 111 7.72 -19.84 11.05
N LEU A 112 7.57 -19.42 9.80
CA LEU A 112 7.52 -20.36 8.67
C LEU A 112 8.83 -21.14 8.52
N ASN A 113 9.96 -20.45 8.67
CA ASN A 113 11.28 -21.09 8.62
C ASN A 113 11.47 -22.09 9.77
N TYR A 114 11.05 -21.72 11.00
CA TYR A 114 11.08 -22.63 12.16
C TYR A 114 10.21 -23.87 11.97
N LEU A 115 9.08 -23.74 11.27
CA LEU A 115 8.19 -24.85 10.93
C LEU A 115 8.68 -25.70 9.74
N GLU A 116 9.85 -25.36 9.17
CA GLU A 116 10.42 -26.00 7.98
C GLU A 116 9.41 -26.05 6.83
N VAL A 117 8.66 -24.95 6.65
CA VAL A 117 7.69 -24.82 5.56
C VAL A 117 8.43 -24.43 4.29
N ASP A 118 8.57 -25.39 3.39
CA ASP A 118 9.04 -25.12 2.04
C ASP A 118 7.90 -24.52 1.20
N VAL A 119 8.05 -23.27 0.80
CA VAL A 119 7.11 -22.57 -0.07
C VAL A 119 7.74 -22.47 -1.45
N PRO A 120 7.30 -23.29 -2.43
CA PRO A 120 7.85 -23.22 -3.76
C PRO A 120 7.40 -21.94 -4.48
N ILE A 121 8.13 -21.56 -5.52
CA ILE A 121 7.70 -20.48 -6.41
C ILE A 121 6.48 -20.97 -7.20
N GLN A 122 5.45 -20.14 -7.30
CA GLN A 122 4.24 -20.48 -8.04
C GLN A 122 4.55 -20.68 -9.54
N PRO A 123 3.80 -21.56 -10.26
CA PRO A 123 2.51 -22.13 -9.89
C PRO A 123 2.58 -23.38 -8.98
N ASP A 124 3.78 -23.86 -8.64
CA ASP A 124 3.94 -25.00 -7.74
C ASP A 124 3.24 -24.72 -6.40
N GLN A 125 2.58 -25.74 -5.88
CA GLN A 125 1.77 -25.62 -4.66
C GLN A 125 2.52 -26.13 -3.44
N PRO A 126 2.51 -25.40 -2.31
CA PRO A 126 3.14 -25.85 -1.08
C PRO A 126 2.47 -27.12 -0.54
N GLN A 127 3.26 -28.15 -0.28
CA GLN A 127 2.80 -29.41 0.30
C GLN A 127 2.98 -29.38 1.83
N LEU A 128 1.96 -28.91 2.53
CA LEU A 128 2.00 -28.74 3.98
C LEU A 128 1.54 -29.98 4.75
N LYS A 129 2.31 -30.40 5.74
CA LYS A 129 1.91 -31.41 6.74
C LYS A 129 0.71 -30.90 7.56
N PRO A 130 -0.15 -31.79 8.11
CA PRO A 130 -1.25 -31.37 8.98
C PRO A 130 -0.83 -30.49 10.17
N SER A 131 0.34 -30.79 10.78
CA SER A 131 0.91 -29.98 11.86
C SER A 131 1.29 -28.57 11.42
N GLN A 132 1.89 -28.42 10.23
CA GLN A 132 2.24 -27.13 9.64
C GLN A 132 0.98 -26.32 9.32
N LYS A 133 -0.04 -26.94 8.71
CA LYS A 133 -1.34 -26.29 8.45
C LYS A 133 -1.98 -25.76 9.74
N ALA A 134 -1.97 -26.57 10.80
CA ALA A 134 -2.51 -26.18 12.10
C ALA A 134 -1.71 -25.03 12.75
N ALA A 135 -0.38 -25.06 12.65
CA ALA A 135 0.49 -24.01 13.16
C ALA A 135 0.29 -22.67 12.40
N ILE A 136 0.27 -22.70 11.07
CA ILE A 136 -0.01 -21.52 10.23
C ILE A 136 -1.39 -20.94 10.55
N LYS A 137 -2.42 -21.79 10.69
CA LYS A 137 -3.75 -21.35 11.11
C LYS A 137 -3.70 -20.64 12.46
N ARG A 138 -2.97 -21.16 13.44
CA ARG A 138 -2.82 -20.55 14.76
C ARG A 138 -2.09 -19.21 14.69
N LEU A 139 -1.02 -19.11 13.90
CA LEU A 139 -0.32 -17.84 13.65
C LEU A 139 -1.28 -16.81 13.06
N ARG A 140 -2.00 -17.17 12.00
CA ARG A 140 -2.98 -16.26 11.36
C ARG A 140 -4.15 -15.87 12.28
N GLN A 141 -4.44 -16.69 13.30
CA GLN A 141 -5.43 -16.40 14.32
C GLN A 141 -4.90 -15.49 15.44
N SER A 142 -3.59 -15.38 15.64
CA SER A 142 -3.04 -14.57 16.74
C SER A 142 -3.17 -13.07 16.46
N SER A 143 -2.84 -12.62 15.26
CA SER A 143 -2.81 -11.20 14.89
C SER A 143 -3.60 -10.90 13.62
N ILE A 144 -4.31 -9.77 13.60
CA ILE A 144 -5.01 -9.28 12.40
C ILE A 144 -4.02 -8.92 11.30
N LEU A 145 -2.76 -8.55 11.62
CA LEU A 145 -1.73 -8.22 10.65
C LEU A 145 -1.33 -9.39 9.75
N TYR A 146 -1.62 -10.62 10.16
CA TYR A 146 -1.43 -11.80 9.31
C TYR A 146 -2.62 -12.04 8.38
N THR A 147 -3.51 -11.07 8.22
CA THR A 147 -4.62 -11.14 7.28
C THR A 147 -4.48 -10.04 6.24
N VAL A 148 -4.95 -10.29 5.01
CA VAL A 148 -4.92 -9.28 3.93
C VAL A 148 -5.57 -7.97 4.37
N LEU A 149 -6.69 -8.06 5.10
CA LEU A 149 -7.41 -6.87 5.57
C LEU A 149 -6.67 -6.10 6.67
N GLY A 150 -6.04 -6.79 7.62
CA GLY A 150 -5.23 -6.12 8.64
C GLY A 150 -4.01 -5.42 8.04
N GLN A 151 -3.35 -6.07 7.07
CA GLN A 151 -2.26 -5.44 6.31
C GLN A 151 -2.76 -4.21 5.57
N LYS A 152 -3.91 -4.30 4.89
CA LYS A 152 -4.56 -3.17 4.22
C LYS A 152 -4.82 -2.01 5.17
N ILE A 153 -5.44 -2.29 6.32
CA ILE A 153 -5.76 -1.26 7.33
C ILE A 153 -4.49 -0.55 7.79
N LEU A 154 -3.46 -1.31 8.16
CA LEU A 154 -2.21 -0.74 8.64
C LEU A 154 -1.52 0.09 7.55
N PHE A 155 -1.39 -0.47 6.34
CA PHE A 155 -0.73 0.24 5.23
C PHE A 155 -1.46 1.54 4.89
N PHE A 156 -2.79 1.51 4.79
CA PHE A 156 -3.58 2.68 4.44
C PHE A 156 -3.52 3.75 5.53
N ALA A 157 -3.48 3.35 6.80
CA ALA A 157 -3.32 4.28 7.91
C ALA A 157 -1.94 4.96 7.86
N VAL A 158 -0.88 4.17 7.64
CA VAL A 158 0.49 4.67 7.53
C VAL A 158 0.66 5.58 6.32
N SER A 159 0.17 5.18 5.14
CA SER A 159 0.31 5.99 3.92
C SER A 159 -0.41 7.34 4.07
N ARG A 160 -1.63 7.34 4.63
CA ARG A 160 -2.38 8.56 4.95
C ARG A 160 -1.67 9.45 5.97
N TYR A 161 -1.06 8.84 6.98
CA TYR A 161 -0.27 9.58 7.97
C TYR A 161 0.98 10.20 7.33
N LEU A 162 1.74 9.41 6.58
CA LEU A 162 2.97 9.81 5.87
C LEU A 162 2.72 10.91 4.84
N LEU A 163 1.59 10.89 4.13
CA LEU A 163 1.23 11.95 3.18
C LEU A 163 0.73 13.23 3.85
N ARG A 164 0.38 13.18 5.15
CA ARG A 164 -0.08 14.34 5.93
C ARG A 164 1.04 15.07 6.66
N ILE A 165 2.12 14.39 7.05
CA ILE A 165 3.28 15.05 7.66
C ILE A 165 3.94 16.01 6.66
N ARG A 166 4.65 17.04 7.13
CA ARG A 166 5.30 17.99 6.23
C ARG A 166 6.43 17.33 5.44
N LYS A 167 6.73 17.84 4.24
CA LYS A 167 7.62 17.18 3.27
C LYS A 167 9.02 16.94 3.84
N GLU A 168 9.53 17.85 4.64
CA GLU A 168 10.83 17.79 5.30
C GLU A 168 10.97 16.61 6.28
N TYR A 169 9.86 16.11 6.82
CA TYR A 169 9.83 14.92 7.68
C TYR A 169 9.53 13.63 6.90
N ARG A 170 9.37 13.64 5.58
CA ARG A 170 9.06 12.43 4.78
C ARG A 170 10.35 11.72 4.35
N ILE A 171 11.13 11.32 5.35
CA ILE A 171 12.48 10.78 5.20
C ILE A 171 12.57 9.37 5.81
N THR A 172 13.64 8.62 5.54
CA THR A 172 13.81 7.24 6.04
C THR A 172 13.74 7.13 7.57
N ALA A 173 14.25 8.13 8.30
CA ALA A 173 14.15 8.17 9.76
C ALA A 173 12.69 8.20 10.26
N THR A 174 11.76 8.73 9.48
CA THR A 174 10.33 8.73 9.82
C THR A 174 9.71 7.35 9.69
N LEU A 175 10.09 6.55 8.69
CA LEU A 175 9.69 5.14 8.63
C LEU A 175 10.23 4.36 9.82
N SER A 176 11.43 4.71 10.31
CA SER A 176 12.00 4.11 11.52
C SER A 176 11.14 4.44 12.75
N ALA A 177 10.78 5.71 12.95
CA ALA A 177 9.89 6.13 14.03
C ALA A 177 8.50 5.46 13.95
N ILE A 178 7.93 5.32 12.75
CA ILE A 178 6.66 4.59 12.54
C ILE A 178 6.84 3.11 12.92
N SER A 179 7.98 2.50 12.58
CA SER A 179 8.28 1.10 12.92
C SER A 179 8.32 0.88 14.42
N ASP A 180 8.95 1.79 15.16
CA ASP A 180 9.02 1.72 16.63
C ASP A 180 7.63 1.80 17.26
N SER A 181 6.78 2.70 16.77
CA SER A 181 5.37 2.79 17.19
C SER A 181 4.59 1.50 16.90
N ILE A 182 4.69 0.96 15.68
CA ILE A 182 3.99 -0.29 15.30
C ILE A 182 4.49 -1.48 16.12
N LYS A 183 5.80 -1.58 16.34
CA LYS A 183 6.40 -2.62 17.19
C LYS A 183 5.85 -2.56 18.61
N LYS A 184 5.75 -1.35 19.19
CA LYS A 184 5.18 -1.16 20.52
C LYS A 184 3.70 -1.55 20.56
N MET A 185 2.91 -1.16 19.55
CA MET A 185 1.50 -1.57 19.43
C MET A 185 1.35 -3.09 19.40
N ASP A 186 2.20 -3.78 18.63
CA ASP A 186 2.17 -5.25 18.54
C ASP A 186 2.54 -5.93 19.86
N GLN A 187 3.58 -5.44 20.54
CA GLN A 187 4.02 -5.94 21.85
C GLN A 187 2.94 -5.81 22.94
N GLU A 188 2.17 -4.72 22.91
CA GLU A 188 1.03 -4.50 23.82
C GLU A 188 -0.25 -5.23 23.36
N GLY A 189 -0.16 -6.05 22.31
CA GLY A 189 -1.26 -6.89 21.85
C GLY A 189 -2.37 -6.14 21.11
N PHE A 190 -2.13 -4.91 20.65
CA PHE A 190 -3.12 -4.09 19.95
C PHE A 190 -3.68 -4.78 18.69
N PHE A 191 -2.83 -5.50 17.97
CA PHE A 191 -3.18 -6.21 16.75
C PHE A 191 -3.73 -7.62 16.98
N GLN A 192 -3.86 -8.08 18.23
CA GLN A 192 -4.43 -9.40 18.51
C GLN A 192 -5.89 -9.48 18.05
N ARG A 193 -6.28 -10.59 17.40
CA ARG A 193 -7.61 -10.68 16.76
C ARG A 193 -8.79 -10.67 17.75
N ASN A 194 -8.55 -11.03 19.00
CA ASN A 194 -9.55 -11.04 20.06
C ASN A 194 -9.79 -9.65 20.68
N GLN A 195 -9.06 -8.61 20.26
CA GLN A 195 -9.28 -7.27 20.80
C GLN A 195 -10.66 -6.73 20.39
N PRO A 196 -11.38 -6.07 21.30
CA PRO A 196 -12.78 -5.68 21.10
C PRO A 196 -12.98 -4.67 19.96
N HIS A 197 -11.99 -3.81 19.68
CA HIS A 197 -12.06 -2.83 18.60
C HIS A 197 -12.08 -3.43 17.20
N TRP A 198 -11.66 -4.70 17.02
CA TRP A 198 -11.70 -5.39 15.72
C TRP A 198 -13.06 -6.03 15.39
N SER A 199 -14.01 -6.02 16.33
CA SER A 199 -15.33 -6.64 16.19
C SER A 199 -16.16 -6.16 14.98
N ASN A 200 -15.86 -4.96 14.44
CA ASN A 200 -16.53 -4.40 13.26
C ASN A 200 -15.99 -4.91 11.92
N ILE A 201 -14.81 -5.52 11.93
CA ILE A 201 -14.10 -5.95 10.73
C ILE A 201 -13.99 -7.47 10.66
N ILE A 202 -13.89 -8.12 11.82
CA ILE A 202 -13.74 -9.56 11.92
C ILE A 202 -15.07 -10.12 12.40
N VAL A 203 -15.76 -10.88 11.55
CA VAL A 203 -16.87 -11.71 12.00
C VAL A 203 -16.31 -12.83 12.89
N GLN A 204 -16.98 -13.04 14.03
CA GLN A 204 -16.69 -14.08 15.01
C GLN A 204 -16.42 -15.44 14.35
N PRO A 205 -15.63 -16.32 15.00
CA PRO A 205 -15.14 -17.55 14.40
C PRO A 205 -16.29 -18.53 14.13
N ASN A 206 -16.80 -18.55 12.91
CA ASN A 206 -17.33 -19.78 12.33
C ASN A 206 -16.17 -20.60 11.74
N GLU A 207 -16.41 -21.85 11.36
CA GLU A 207 -15.38 -22.79 10.89
C GLU A 207 -14.53 -22.27 9.71
N ASN A 208 -15.07 -21.30 8.96
CA ASN A 208 -14.44 -20.71 7.78
C ASN A 208 -13.63 -19.45 8.08
N LEU A 209 -13.76 -18.84 9.27
CA LEU A 209 -13.00 -17.66 9.72
C LEU A 209 -12.92 -16.54 8.66
N SER A 210 -13.96 -16.42 7.85
CA SER A 210 -14.03 -15.45 6.76
C SER A 210 -14.16 -14.05 7.37
N ILE A 211 -13.18 -13.20 7.05
CA ILE A 211 -13.17 -11.80 7.48
C ILE A 211 -14.22 -11.07 6.65
N LEU A 212 -15.28 -10.59 7.29
CA LEU A 212 -16.31 -9.80 6.65
C LEU A 212 -16.37 -8.43 7.32
N THR A 213 -16.16 -7.38 6.53
CA THR A 213 -16.37 -6.00 6.95
C THR A 213 -17.86 -5.71 7.04
N LYS A 214 -18.32 -5.04 8.10
CA LYS A 214 -19.67 -4.46 8.16
C LYS A 214 -19.60 -2.97 7.83
N GLY A 215 -20.35 -2.54 6.81
CA GLY A 215 -20.42 -1.12 6.41
C GLY A 215 -19.03 -0.48 6.22
N SER A 216 -18.83 0.70 6.80
CA SER A 216 -17.59 1.49 6.75
C SER A 216 -16.50 1.02 7.75
N GLY A 217 -16.62 -0.19 8.31
CA GLY A 217 -15.78 -0.66 9.43
C GLY A 217 -14.26 -0.66 9.16
N ALA A 218 -13.85 -1.00 7.93
CA ALA A 218 -12.43 -0.97 7.55
C ALA A 218 -11.87 0.46 7.56
N ASP A 219 -12.58 1.42 6.96
CA ASP A 219 -12.17 2.83 6.92
C ASP A 219 -12.09 3.44 8.33
N LYS A 220 -13.02 3.09 9.22
CA LYS A 220 -12.97 3.54 10.62
C LYS A 220 -11.72 3.06 11.34
N CYS A 221 -11.25 1.85 11.05
CA CYS A 221 -10.03 1.34 11.68
C CYS A 221 -8.76 1.89 11.04
N VAL A 222 -8.80 2.19 9.74
CA VAL A 222 -7.74 3.00 9.10
C VAL A 222 -7.62 4.34 9.82
N GLU A 223 -8.74 5.02 10.06
CA GLU A 223 -8.75 6.30 10.76
C GLU A 223 -8.34 6.17 12.23
N LEU A 224 -8.72 5.11 12.94
CA LEU A 224 -8.20 4.83 14.29
C LEU A 224 -6.68 4.77 14.29
N VAL A 225 -6.09 3.88 13.49
CA VAL A 225 -4.65 3.64 13.50
C VAL A 225 -3.92 4.93 13.13
N LYS A 226 -4.40 5.65 12.13
CA LYS A 226 -3.89 6.97 11.75
C LYS A 226 -3.97 7.99 12.89
N ILE A 227 -5.05 8.02 13.65
CA ILE A 227 -5.20 8.90 14.83
C ILE A 227 -4.21 8.50 15.93
N ILE A 228 -3.97 7.21 16.16
CA ILE A 228 -2.99 6.72 17.14
C ILE A 228 -1.58 7.17 16.75
N LEU A 229 -1.23 7.08 15.47
CA LEU A 229 0.07 7.54 14.96
C LEU A 229 0.23 9.07 15.03
N SER A 230 -0.87 9.82 15.04
CA SER A 230 -0.87 11.28 15.13
C SER A 230 -0.82 11.79 16.56
N ASP A 231 -0.12 12.90 16.79
CA ASP A 231 -0.13 13.60 18.08
C ASP A 231 -1.41 14.46 18.26
N THR A 232 -2.11 14.83 17.18
CA THR A 232 -3.29 15.71 17.24
C THR A 232 -4.52 15.06 17.88
N SER A 233 -5.24 15.73 18.77
CA SER A 233 -6.54 15.27 19.30
C SER A 233 -7.68 15.30 18.28
N ASP A 234 -7.46 15.98 17.16
CA ASP A 234 -8.45 16.14 16.10
C ASP A 234 -8.85 14.80 15.49
N GLY A 235 -10.16 14.61 15.28
CA GLY A 235 -10.72 13.41 14.68
C GLY A 235 -11.13 12.30 15.66
N VAL A 236 -10.72 12.33 16.94
CA VAL A 236 -11.15 11.31 17.93
C VAL A 236 -12.66 11.38 18.16
N ARG A 237 -13.20 12.57 18.45
CA ARG A 237 -14.65 12.76 18.66
C ARG A 237 -15.46 12.49 17.41
N GLU A 238 -14.94 12.86 16.25
CA GLU A 238 -15.59 12.61 14.96
C GLU A 238 -15.61 11.12 14.61
N LEU A 239 -14.51 10.40 14.84
CA LEU A 239 -14.43 8.95 14.69
C LEU A 239 -15.45 8.27 15.60
N ILE A 240 -15.52 8.66 16.88
CA ILE A 240 -16.49 8.13 17.83
C ILE A 240 -17.93 8.42 17.39
N LYS A 241 -18.21 9.66 16.94
CA LYS A 241 -19.54 10.07 16.45
C LYS A 241 -19.96 9.22 15.24
N LYS A 242 -19.14 9.18 14.18
CA LYS A 242 -19.38 8.39 12.97
C LYS A 242 -19.50 6.89 13.25
N THR A 243 -18.82 6.42 14.31
CA THR A 243 -18.91 5.03 14.73
C THR A 243 -20.24 4.73 15.44
N LYS A 244 -20.65 5.57 16.39
CA LYS A 244 -21.92 5.42 17.13
C LYS A 244 -23.16 5.47 16.23
N GLU A 245 -23.10 6.19 15.12
CA GLU A 245 -24.22 6.35 14.18
C GLU A 245 -24.50 5.08 13.34
N GLU A 246 -23.55 4.15 13.20
CA GLU A 246 -23.64 3.02 12.25
C GLU A 246 -23.38 1.63 12.85
N ILE A 247 -23.03 1.53 14.14
CA ILE A 247 -22.51 0.30 14.76
C ILE A 247 -23.27 -0.05 16.05
N SER A 248 -23.25 -1.35 16.42
CA SER A 248 -23.71 -1.82 17.73
C SER A 248 -23.11 -0.99 18.88
N PRO A 249 -23.89 -0.58 19.89
CA PRO A 249 -23.40 0.17 21.04
C PRO A 249 -22.27 -0.53 21.83
N ASP A 250 -22.01 -1.81 21.56
CA ASP A 250 -21.06 -2.65 22.28
C ASP A 250 -19.58 -2.47 21.89
N VAL A 251 -19.26 -1.77 20.79
CA VAL A 251 -17.86 -1.54 20.42
C VAL A 251 -17.32 -0.34 21.20
N ASN A 252 -16.51 -0.65 22.21
CA ASN A 252 -16.01 0.33 23.17
C ASN A 252 -14.87 1.21 22.60
N TRP A 253 -15.23 2.15 21.73
CA TRP A 253 -14.36 3.25 21.33
C TRP A 253 -14.32 4.31 22.44
N ASN A 254 -13.71 3.96 23.57
CA ASN A 254 -13.56 4.87 24.70
C ASN A 254 -12.51 5.95 24.35
N GLU A 255 -12.92 7.22 24.38
CA GLU A 255 -12.03 8.38 24.19
C GLU A 255 -10.80 8.30 25.09
N HIS A 256 -10.95 7.80 26.33
CA HIS A 256 -9.84 7.60 27.26
C HIS A 256 -8.82 6.56 26.75
N LEU A 257 -9.29 5.44 26.20
CA LEU A 257 -8.43 4.37 25.69
C LEU A 257 -7.66 4.83 24.44
N ILE A 258 -8.35 5.49 23.52
CA ILE A 258 -7.71 6.08 22.32
C ILE A 258 -6.67 7.13 22.74
N SER A 259 -7.02 8.00 23.70
CA SER A 259 -6.09 9.00 24.23
C SER A 259 -4.87 8.37 24.90
N LYS A 260 -5.05 7.26 25.61
CA LYS A 260 -3.95 6.49 26.21
C LYS A 260 -3.04 5.91 25.12
N TRP A 261 -3.60 5.23 24.13
CA TRP A 261 -2.84 4.68 23.00
C TRP A 261 -2.07 5.73 22.24
N LYS A 262 -2.65 6.92 22.03
CA LYS A 262 -1.91 8.05 21.43
C LYS A 262 -0.69 8.41 22.27
N LYS A 263 -0.85 8.64 23.56
CA LYS A 263 0.28 8.95 24.46
C LYS A 263 1.36 7.86 24.41
N GLU A 264 0.94 6.60 24.34
CA GLU A 264 1.85 5.47 24.40
C GLU A 264 2.51 5.14 23.05
N PHE A 265 1.81 5.30 21.93
CA PHE A 265 2.19 4.75 20.63
C PHE A 265 2.37 5.79 19.52
N HIS A 266 2.05 7.07 19.77
CA HIS A 266 2.23 8.10 18.74
C HIS A 266 3.65 8.10 18.18
N VAL A 267 3.75 8.48 16.91
CA VAL A 267 5.03 8.58 16.23
C VAL A 267 5.72 9.85 16.67
N ILE A 268 6.91 9.72 17.25
CA ILE A 268 7.79 10.85 17.56
C ILE A 268 8.65 11.10 16.33
N LEU A 269 8.38 12.20 15.63
CA LEU A 269 9.09 12.53 14.40
C LEU A 269 10.56 12.88 14.70
N PRO A 270 11.50 12.46 13.83
CA PRO A 270 12.90 12.85 13.97
C PRO A 270 13.05 14.36 13.82
N ARG A 271 14.04 14.94 14.52
CA ARG A 271 14.44 16.33 14.27
C ARG A 271 15.06 16.43 12.89
N VAL A 272 14.60 17.38 12.10
CA VAL A 272 15.22 17.71 10.81
C VAL A 272 16.09 18.92 11.06
N ASP A 273 17.41 18.73 11.01
CA ASP A 273 18.33 19.86 10.96
C ASP A 273 18.11 20.52 9.60
N LEU A 274 17.38 21.64 9.61
CA LEU A 274 17.29 22.48 8.43
C LEU A 274 18.69 22.99 8.19
N ILE A 275 19.27 22.63 7.04
CA ILE A 275 20.48 23.29 6.58
C ILE A 275 20.07 24.75 6.39
N ASP A 276 20.65 25.66 7.18
CA ASP A 276 20.43 27.10 7.01
C ASP A 276 20.70 27.45 5.53
N GLU A 277 19.66 27.87 4.82
CA GLU A 277 19.70 28.40 3.45
C GLU A 277 20.44 29.74 3.41
N GLN A 278 21.72 29.75 3.81
CA GLN A 278 22.59 30.92 3.68
C GLN A 278 23.85 30.69 2.85
N LEU A 279 24.02 29.54 2.20
CA LEU A 279 25.14 29.35 1.28
C LEU A 279 24.72 28.57 0.03
N GLN A 280 24.56 29.34 -1.07
CA GLN A 280 24.54 28.94 -2.50
C GLN A 280 23.27 28.18 -2.91
N GLU A 281 22.44 28.65 -3.85
CA GLU A 281 22.71 29.05 -5.24
C GLU A 281 21.62 30.06 -5.70
N SER A 282 21.95 31.30 -6.05
CA SER A 282 22.16 31.76 -7.44
C SER A 282 21.05 31.34 -8.42
N SER A 283 20.01 32.16 -8.52
CA SER A 283 19.52 32.78 -9.76
C SER A 283 19.66 32.05 -11.12
N GLU A 284 19.33 30.76 -11.23
CA GLU A 284 19.28 30.06 -12.54
C GLU A 284 18.09 29.08 -12.69
N SER A 285 16.94 29.35 -12.07
CA SER A 285 15.75 28.48 -12.20
C SER A 285 14.59 29.04 -13.03
N GLU A 286 14.71 30.25 -13.60
CA GLU A 286 13.68 30.80 -14.50
C GLU A 286 13.99 30.62 -16.00
N ASP A 287 15.25 30.41 -16.38
CA ASP A 287 15.62 30.25 -17.81
C ASP A 287 15.44 28.81 -18.33
N LEU A 288 15.52 27.78 -17.47
CA LEU A 288 15.40 26.38 -17.88
C LEU A 288 13.96 25.95 -18.22
N PHE A 289 12.94 26.67 -17.75
CA PHE A 289 11.54 26.38 -18.12
C PHE A 289 11.11 27.04 -19.44
N SER A 290 11.83 28.07 -19.88
CA SER A 290 11.56 28.79 -21.13
C SER A 290 12.07 28.01 -22.34
N GLU A 291 13.28 27.44 -22.26
CA GLU A 291 13.85 26.61 -23.34
C GLU A 291 13.08 25.29 -23.57
N VAL A 292 12.46 24.73 -22.54
CA VAL A 292 11.63 23.51 -22.67
C VAL A 292 10.30 23.83 -23.37
N ARG A 293 9.80 25.05 -23.25
CA ARG A 293 8.54 25.48 -23.87
C ARG A 293 8.72 25.84 -25.34
N GLU A 294 9.79 26.54 -25.72
CA GLU A 294 10.11 26.83 -27.13
C GLU A 294 10.42 25.56 -27.94
N LYS A 295 10.98 24.51 -27.32
CA LYS A 295 11.21 23.21 -27.97
C LYS A 295 9.95 22.38 -28.19
N LEU A 296 8.86 22.65 -27.48
CA LEU A 296 7.57 21.95 -27.66
C LEU A 296 6.71 22.63 -28.73
N ASP A 297 6.75 23.96 -28.80
CA ASP A 297 5.99 24.72 -29.80
C ASP A 297 6.61 24.64 -31.22
N SER A 298 7.91 24.28 -31.34
CA SER A 298 8.57 24.08 -32.65
C SER A 298 8.36 22.70 -33.27
N PHE A 299 7.73 21.76 -32.56
CA PHE A 299 7.41 20.42 -33.09
C PHE A 299 5.97 20.28 -33.61
N GLU A 300 5.11 21.29 -33.46
CA GLU A 300 3.72 21.24 -33.92
C GLU A 300 3.50 21.86 -35.32
N GLU A 301 4.52 22.43 -35.99
CA GLU A 301 4.37 23.05 -37.32
C GLU A 301 4.85 22.21 -38.52
N GLU A 302 5.37 20.99 -38.32
CA GLU A 302 5.79 20.12 -39.44
C GLU A 302 5.25 18.70 -39.32
N GLU A 303 3.95 18.49 -39.54
CA GLU A 303 3.43 17.24 -40.13
C GLU A 303 1.94 17.40 -40.49
N ASN A 304 1.65 17.80 -41.73
CA ASN A 304 0.41 17.43 -42.43
C ASN A 304 0.55 17.70 -43.93
N GLU A 305 1.42 16.94 -44.57
CA GLU A 305 1.35 16.69 -46.01
C GLU A 305 1.24 15.17 -46.22
N PHE A 306 0.30 14.76 -47.09
CA PHE A 306 -0.04 13.38 -47.51
C PHE A 306 -0.91 12.57 -46.53
N ALA A 307 -1.95 11.83 -46.92
CA ALA A 307 -2.41 11.40 -48.24
C ALA A 307 -3.94 11.22 -48.23
N LYS A 308 -4.60 11.56 -49.35
CA LYS A 308 -5.96 11.11 -49.65
C LYS A 308 -5.96 9.59 -49.79
N ILE A 309 -6.65 8.92 -48.87
CA ILE A 309 -7.02 7.51 -49.00
C ILE A 309 -8.35 7.48 -49.76
N GLU A 310 -8.33 6.91 -50.97
CA GLU A 310 -9.54 6.56 -51.72
C GLU A 310 -10.31 5.48 -50.97
N TYR A 311 -11.57 5.76 -50.65
CA TYR A 311 -12.54 4.81 -50.14
C TYR A 311 -13.16 4.08 -51.33
N ASP A 312 -12.99 2.75 -51.35
CA ASP A 312 -13.67 1.83 -52.26
C ASP A 312 -14.60 0.93 -51.44
N GLY A 313 -15.89 0.90 -51.82
CA GLY A 313 -17.00 0.24 -51.13
C GLY A 313 -18.19 1.20 -51.03
N ASP A 314 -19.36 0.97 -51.63
CA ASP A 314 -20.07 -0.24 -52.01
C ASP A 314 -20.77 -0.04 -53.37
N ILE A 315 -21.12 -1.13 -54.08
CA ILE A 315 -22.49 -1.32 -54.58
C ILE A 315 -22.75 -2.82 -54.79
N PHE A 316 -23.91 -3.22 -54.29
CA PHE A 316 -24.53 -4.52 -54.28
C PHE A 316 -24.87 -5.08 -55.67
N GLN A 317 -24.81 -6.41 -55.73
CA GLN A 317 -25.74 -7.36 -56.37
C GLN A 317 -26.85 -6.80 -57.27
N GLU A 318 -26.86 -7.26 -58.52
CA GLU A 318 -28.08 -7.67 -59.23
C GLU A 318 -27.81 -8.99 -59.97
N ASN A 319 -28.85 -9.82 -60.02
CA ASN A 319 -28.86 -11.20 -60.49
C ASN A 319 -28.84 -11.30 -62.03
N GLU A 320 -28.07 -12.25 -62.56
CA GLU A 320 -28.55 -13.29 -63.51
C GLU A 320 -27.53 -14.43 -63.65
#